data_AF-A0A7K2M107-F1
#
_entry.id   AF-A0A7K2M107-F1
#
_cell.length_a   1.000
_cell.length_b   1.000
_cell.length_c   1.000
_cell.angle_alpha   90.00
_cell.angle_beta   90.00
_cell.angle_gamma   90.00
#
_symmetry.space_group_name_H-M   'P 1'
#
loop_
_entity.id
_entity.type
_entity.pdbx_description
1 polymer ?
#
loop_
_entity_poly.entity_id
_entity_poly.type
_entity_poly.pdbx_seq_one_letter_code
_entity_poly.pdbx_strand_id
1 'polypeptide(L)'
;ERRRVASLATLEPLDAPQVGALAAGCLDLRAEQVPAAVVERLSTLSNGNPYLVEELLAEMVGSGVLRRDGDGWRVTGDLTAVVPGSVVGSLRQRLAQLDPQVRDLLLLAATLGAGFSIGTLELITGRGVRSLLDQLAAAADSGFVVPDPGAVDHYAFRHALTAEALLAGLPPAERAVIAHRAAEAVLAADPAVSDDRCQLVASTVAVRRLIRVRVIDMRQR
;
A
#
# COMPACT_ATOMS: atom_id res chain seq x y z
N GLU A 1 -15.48 -31.12 -38.82
CA GLU A 1 -15.54 -30.59 -37.45
C GLU A 1 -14.20 -29.95 -37.08
N ARG A 2 -14.11 -28.62 -36.93
CA ARG A 2 -12.88 -27.93 -36.49
C ARG A 2 -12.91 -27.81 -34.97
N ARG A 3 -12.15 -28.65 -34.26
CA ARG A 3 -11.92 -28.50 -32.82
C ARG A 3 -11.20 -27.17 -32.58
N ARG A 4 -11.86 -26.24 -31.87
CA ARG A 4 -11.25 -25.01 -31.37
C ARG A 4 -10.24 -25.40 -30.29
N VAL A 5 -8.96 -25.41 -30.64
CA VAL A 5 -7.88 -25.56 -29.67
C VAL A 5 -7.60 -24.16 -29.11
N ALA A 6 -7.74 -23.99 -27.80
CA ALA A 6 -7.31 -22.78 -27.10
C ALA A 6 -6.00 -23.08 -26.37
N SER A 7 -5.00 -22.23 -26.53
CA SER A 7 -3.79 -22.22 -25.72
C SER A 7 -3.99 -21.24 -24.56
N LEU A 8 -3.88 -21.75 -23.34
CA LEU A 8 -3.79 -20.92 -22.15
C LEU A 8 -2.34 -20.43 -22.02
N ALA A 9 -2.15 -19.12 -22.00
CA ALA A 9 -0.88 -18.49 -21.64
C ALA A 9 -1.05 -17.85 -20.27
N THR A 10 -0.19 -18.20 -19.33
CA THR A 10 -0.12 -17.52 -18.03
C THR A 10 0.64 -16.22 -18.23
N LEU A 11 0.03 -15.10 -17.85
CA LEU A 11 0.69 -13.80 -17.82
C LEU A 11 1.30 -13.59 -16.44
N GLU A 12 2.62 -13.48 -16.40
CA GLU A 12 3.33 -13.10 -15.19
C GLU A 12 3.25 -11.58 -14.99
N PRO A 13 3.37 -11.09 -13.74
CA PRO A 13 3.51 -9.66 -13.48
C PRO A 13 4.70 -9.08 -14.26
N LEU A 14 4.54 -7.82 -14.70
CA LEU A 14 5.62 -7.12 -15.39
C LEU A 14 6.83 -6.94 -14.48
N ASP A 15 8.02 -7.25 -14.98
CA ASP A 15 9.27 -6.89 -14.33
C ASP A 15 9.54 -5.36 -14.45
N ALA A 16 10.51 -4.86 -13.68
CA ALA A 16 10.82 -3.42 -13.68
C ALA A 16 11.18 -2.85 -15.09
N PRO A 17 11.97 -3.54 -15.93
CA PRO A 17 12.17 -3.14 -17.32
C PRO A 17 10.87 -3.04 -18.14
N GLN A 18 9.97 -4.02 -18.00
CA GLN A 18 8.67 -4.03 -18.68
C GLN A 18 7.75 -2.93 -18.17
N VAL A 19 7.75 -2.63 -16.87
CA VAL A 19 7.05 -1.47 -16.29
C VAL A 19 7.58 -0.17 -16.89
N GLY A 20 8.90 -0.02 -17.01
CA GLY A 20 9.53 1.13 -17.66
C GLY A 20 9.13 1.28 -19.13
N ALA A 21 9.08 0.17 -19.88
CA ALA A 21 8.64 0.16 -21.27
C ALA A 21 7.16 0.54 -21.43
N LEU A 22 6.29 0.04 -20.55
CA LEU A 22 4.86 0.41 -20.54
C LEU A 22 4.69 1.91 -20.23
N ALA A 23 5.39 2.41 -19.21
CA ALA A 23 5.35 3.83 -18.86
C ALA A 23 5.86 4.70 -20.01
N ALA A 24 6.93 4.29 -20.68
CA ALA A 24 7.48 5.00 -21.83
C ALA A 24 6.47 5.08 -22.99
N GLY A 25 5.78 3.98 -23.29
CA GLY A 25 4.71 3.95 -24.29
C GLY A 25 3.55 4.89 -23.95
N CYS A 26 3.20 5.03 -22.66
CA CYS A 26 2.15 5.94 -22.21
C CYS A 26 2.57 7.43 -22.25
N LEU A 27 3.87 7.71 -22.13
CA LEU A 27 4.43 9.07 -22.12
C LEU A 27 4.97 9.54 -23.47
N ASP A 28 4.83 8.71 -24.51
CA ASP A 28 5.44 8.91 -25.84
C ASP A 28 6.97 9.10 -25.77
N LEU A 29 7.65 8.28 -24.98
CA LEU A 29 9.09 8.31 -24.75
C LEU A 29 9.78 6.99 -25.13
N ARG A 30 11.12 7.00 -25.21
CA ARG A 30 11.92 5.77 -25.07
C ARG A 30 12.07 5.40 -23.60
N ALA A 31 12.26 4.11 -23.30
CA ALA A 31 12.34 3.59 -21.94
C ALA A 31 13.41 4.30 -21.09
N GLU A 32 14.55 4.65 -21.70
CA GLU A 32 15.68 5.30 -21.02
C GLU A 32 15.41 6.77 -20.67
N GLN A 33 14.36 7.36 -21.24
CA GLN A 33 13.98 8.75 -21.02
C GLN A 33 12.95 8.90 -19.89
N VAL A 34 12.35 7.81 -19.42
CA VAL A 34 11.45 7.85 -18.27
C VAL A 34 12.28 8.07 -17.01
N PRO A 35 11.95 9.07 -16.16
CA PRO A 35 12.70 9.29 -14.93
C PRO A 35 12.76 8.02 -14.06
N ALA A 36 13.96 7.63 -13.62
CA ALA A 36 14.16 6.40 -12.86
C ALA A 36 13.28 6.31 -11.60
N ALA A 37 13.08 7.43 -10.90
CA ALA A 37 12.20 7.52 -9.74
C ALA A 37 10.73 7.21 -10.05
N VAL A 38 10.27 7.50 -11.27
CA VAL A 38 8.92 7.12 -11.72
C VAL A 38 8.85 5.62 -11.93
N VAL A 39 9.82 5.03 -12.65
CA VAL A 39 9.86 3.57 -12.87
C VAL A 39 9.94 2.79 -11.56
N GLU A 40 10.78 3.24 -10.62
CA GLU A 40 10.88 2.66 -9.28
C GLU A 40 9.54 2.71 -8.55
N ARG A 41 8.91 3.89 -8.47
CA ARG A 41 7.62 4.06 -7.77
C ARG A 41 6.52 3.21 -8.41
N LEU A 42 6.44 3.18 -9.75
CA LEU A 42 5.47 2.37 -10.49
C LEU A 42 5.71 0.88 -10.21
N SER A 43 6.96 0.42 -10.25
CA SER A 43 7.31 -0.98 -10.00
C SER A 43 6.91 -1.40 -8.58
N THR A 44 7.24 -0.58 -7.58
CA THR A 44 6.93 -0.87 -6.18
C THR A 44 5.42 -0.94 -5.91
N LEU A 45 4.64 0.02 -6.44
CA LEU A 45 3.21 0.10 -6.13
C LEU A 45 2.34 -0.82 -6.97
N SER A 46 2.68 -1.00 -8.25
CA SER A 46 1.92 -1.86 -9.15
C SER A 46 2.21 -3.34 -8.90
N ASN A 47 3.38 -3.67 -8.36
CA ASN A 47 3.92 -5.03 -8.30
C ASN A 47 3.79 -5.74 -9.67
N GLY A 48 4.08 -5.00 -10.75
CA GLY A 48 4.01 -5.49 -12.13
C GLY A 48 2.61 -5.57 -12.73
N ASN A 49 1.56 -5.07 -12.07
CA ASN A 49 0.21 -5.05 -12.63
C ASN A 49 0.06 -3.91 -13.68
N PRO A 50 -0.14 -4.21 -14.98
CA PRO A 50 -0.21 -3.19 -16.03
C PRO A 50 -1.29 -2.13 -15.78
N TYR A 51 -2.46 -2.53 -15.29
CA TYR A 51 -3.55 -1.61 -14.97
C TYR A 51 -3.13 -0.59 -13.89
N LEU A 52 -2.43 -1.05 -12.84
CA LEU A 52 -1.96 -0.15 -11.80
C LEU A 52 -0.85 0.78 -12.30
N VAL A 53 0.00 0.32 -13.21
CA VAL A 53 1.02 1.18 -13.85
C VAL A 53 0.35 2.34 -14.58
N GLU A 54 -0.68 2.06 -15.38
CA GLU A 54 -1.42 3.08 -16.13
C GLU A 54 -2.14 4.07 -15.19
N GLU A 55 -2.86 3.57 -14.18
CA GLU A 55 -3.60 4.42 -13.24
C GLU A 55 -2.68 5.30 -12.40
N LEU A 56 -1.55 4.77 -11.92
CA LEU A 56 -0.55 5.54 -11.19
C LEU A 56 0.07 6.61 -12.07
N LEU A 57 0.41 6.28 -13.31
CA LEU A 57 0.99 7.23 -14.24
C LEU A 57 0.00 8.34 -14.59
N ALA A 58 -1.26 7.99 -14.85
CA ALA A 58 -2.33 8.95 -15.10
C ALA A 58 -2.53 9.90 -13.90
N GLU A 59 -2.49 9.39 -12.67
CA GLU A 59 -2.58 10.20 -11.46
C GLU A 59 -1.34 11.10 -11.27
N MET A 60 -0.12 10.60 -11.53
CA MET A 60 1.11 11.40 -11.47
C MET A 60 1.03 12.60 -12.43
N VAL A 61 0.52 12.39 -13.64
CA VAL A 61 0.34 13.43 -14.66
C VAL A 61 -0.81 14.37 -14.28
N GLY A 62 -1.96 13.83 -13.90
CA GLY A 62 -3.17 14.60 -13.56
C GLY A 62 -3.01 15.50 -12.33
N SER A 63 -2.31 15.01 -11.30
CA SER A 63 -1.94 15.81 -10.11
C SER A 63 -0.81 16.81 -10.38
N GLY A 64 -0.13 16.69 -11.52
CA GLY A 64 1.01 17.52 -11.89
C GLY A 64 2.25 17.27 -11.05
N VAL A 65 2.38 16.10 -10.44
CA VAL A 65 3.63 15.61 -9.82
C VAL A 65 4.63 15.21 -10.90
N LEU A 66 4.15 14.69 -12.04
CA LEU A 66 4.93 14.44 -13.24
C LEU A 66 4.45 15.41 -14.33
N ARG A 67 5.34 16.31 -14.77
CA ARG A 67 5.01 17.34 -15.76
C ARG A 67 5.90 17.24 -16.96
N ARG A 68 5.32 17.56 -18.12
CA ARG A 68 6.08 17.68 -19.36
C ARG A 68 7.03 18.87 -19.26
N ASP A 69 8.28 18.65 -19.65
CA ASP A 69 9.35 19.65 -19.69
C ASP A 69 10.12 19.51 -21.01
N GLY A 70 9.78 20.38 -21.97
CA GLY A 70 10.26 20.25 -23.35
C GLY A 70 9.86 18.90 -23.97
N ASP A 71 10.86 18.16 -24.44
CA ASP A 71 10.70 16.82 -25.03
C ASP A 71 10.73 15.69 -24.00
N GLY A 72 10.80 16.02 -22.71
CA GLY A 72 10.87 15.04 -21.62
C GLY A 72 9.80 15.25 -20.55
N TRP A 73 9.98 14.53 -19.45
CA TRP A 73 9.13 14.63 -18.27
C TRP A 73 9.99 14.83 -17.03
N ARG A 74 9.54 15.70 -16.13
CA ARG A 74 10.20 16.00 -14.86
C ARG A 74 9.25 15.77 -13.69
N VAL A 75 9.77 15.18 -12.63
CA VAL A 75 9.10 15.09 -11.34
C VAL A 75 9.19 16.44 -10.64
N THR A 76 8.05 17.05 -10.35
CA THR A 76 7.93 18.39 -9.72
C THR A 76 7.30 18.35 -8.33
N GLY A 77 6.87 17.18 -7.87
CA GLY A 77 6.21 16.99 -6.57
C GLY A 77 6.63 15.70 -5.88
N ASP A 78 5.87 15.33 -4.84
CA ASP A 78 6.12 14.12 -4.07
C ASP A 78 5.41 12.91 -4.69
N LEU A 79 6.20 12.01 -5.30
CA LEU A 79 5.71 10.75 -5.88
C LEU A 79 5.11 9.79 -4.83
N THR A 80 5.45 9.97 -3.55
CA THR A 80 4.92 9.12 -2.47
C THR A 80 3.48 9.47 -2.09
N ALA A 81 3.01 10.67 -2.45
CA ALA A 81 1.65 11.12 -2.17
C ALA A 81 0.63 10.72 -3.26
N VAL A 82 1.09 10.06 -4.33
CA VAL A 82 0.26 9.75 -5.50
C VAL A 82 -0.49 8.43 -5.27
N VAL A 83 -1.81 8.52 -5.19
CA VAL A 83 -2.72 7.38 -5.10
C VAL A 83 -3.87 7.60 -6.08
N PRO A 84 -4.12 6.70 -7.05
CA PRO A 84 -5.12 6.91 -8.08
C PRO A 84 -6.54 6.92 -7.52
N GLY A 85 -7.32 7.96 -7.85
CA GLY A 85 -8.70 8.10 -7.38
C GLY A 85 -9.62 6.94 -7.77
N SER A 86 -9.38 6.31 -8.92
CA SER A 86 -10.10 5.13 -9.43
C SER A 86 -9.92 3.91 -8.51
N VAL A 87 -8.68 3.66 -8.08
CA VAL A 87 -8.30 2.58 -7.17
C VAL A 87 -8.92 2.82 -5.81
N VAL A 88 -8.86 4.05 -5.30
CA VAL A 88 -9.53 4.46 -4.05
C VAL A 88 -11.04 4.20 -4.14
N GLY A 89 -11.69 4.64 -5.21
CA GLY A 89 -13.13 4.44 -5.42
C GLY A 89 -13.54 2.97 -5.45
N SER A 90 -12.80 2.15 -6.20
CA SER A 90 -13.03 0.71 -6.32
C SER A 90 -12.85 -0.01 -4.98
N LEU A 91 -11.75 0.26 -4.27
CA LEU A 91 -11.50 -0.35 -2.96
C LEU A 91 -12.51 0.11 -1.91
N ARG A 92 -12.93 1.38 -1.92
CA ARG A 92 -13.98 1.88 -1.02
C ARG A 92 -15.30 1.14 -1.22
N GLN A 93 -15.69 0.87 -2.46
CA GLN A 93 -16.90 0.10 -2.75
C GLN A 93 -16.78 -1.34 -2.24
N ARG A 94 -15.64 -1.99 -2.46
CA ARG A 94 -15.38 -3.36 -1.96
C ARG A 94 -15.37 -3.41 -0.43
N LEU A 95 -14.71 -2.45 0.20
CA LEU A 95 -14.61 -2.33 1.65
C LEU A 95 -15.99 -2.12 2.30
N ALA A 96 -16.89 -1.37 1.64
CA ALA A 96 -18.25 -1.14 2.13
C ALA A 96 -19.14 -2.40 2.13
N GLN A 97 -18.75 -3.45 1.43
CA GLN A 97 -19.47 -4.74 1.40
C GLN A 97 -18.98 -5.73 2.47
N LEU A 98 -17.92 -5.38 3.20
CA LEU A 98 -17.37 -6.24 4.25
C LEU A 98 -18.11 -6.05 5.56
N ASP A 99 -18.05 -7.08 6.41
CA ASP A 99 -18.42 -6.95 7.81
C ASP A 99 -17.65 -5.79 8.46
N PRO A 100 -18.31 -4.94 9.29
CA PRO A 100 -17.67 -3.80 9.92
C PRO A 100 -16.39 -4.14 10.69
N GLN A 101 -16.32 -5.31 11.33
CA GLN A 101 -15.13 -5.70 12.09
C GLN A 101 -13.94 -6.01 11.18
N VAL A 102 -14.19 -6.64 10.02
CA VAL A 102 -13.17 -6.94 9.01
C VAL A 102 -12.69 -5.64 8.36
N ARG A 103 -13.61 -4.73 8.04
CA ARG A 103 -13.28 -3.39 7.53
C ARG A 103 -12.39 -2.64 8.50
N ASP A 104 -12.77 -2.56 9.77
CA ASP A 104 -12.03 -1.79 10.76
C ASP A 104 -10.63 -2.39 10.97
N LEU A 105 -10.50 -3.72 10.91
CA LEU A 105 -9.22 -4.42 10.93
C LEU A 105 -8.35 -4.05 9.73
N LEU A 106 -8.90 -4.04 8.51
CA LEU A 106 -8.17 -3.67 7.29
C LEU A 106 -7.71 -2.21 7.31
N LEU A 107 -8.54 -1.28 7.77
CA LEU A 107 -8.15 0.13 7.90
C LEU A 107 -7.04 0.32 8.93
N LEU A 108 -7.08 -0.44 10.02
CA LEU A 108 -6.01 -0.44 11.01
C LEU A 108 -4.73 -1.04 10.45
N ALA A 109 -4.81 -2.21 9.82
CA ALA A 109 -3.67 -2.86 9.18
C ALA A 109 -3.03 -1.97 8.10
N ALA A 110 -3.82 -1.19 7.37
CA ALA A 110 -3.30 -0.24 6.38
C ALA A 110 -2.40 0.83 7.00
N THR A 111 -2.58 1.19 8.27
CA THR A 111 -1.65 2.10 8.98
C THR A 111 -0.30 1.47 9.28
N LEU A 112 -0.23 0.14 9.35
CA LEU A 112 1.01 -0.62 9.52
C LEU A 112 1.82 -0.67 8.22
N GLY A 113 1.15 -0.57 7.07
CA GLY A 113 1.76 -0.54 5.75
C GLY A 113 1.31 -1.73 4.89
N ALA A 114 2.15 -2.10 3.92
CA ALA A 114 1.84 -3.19 2.97
C ALA A 114 1.91 -4.59 3.60
N GLY A 115 2.65 -4.76 4.69
CA GLY A 115 2.77 -5.99 5.46
C GLY A 115 2.64 -5.71 6.96
N PHE A 116 2.20 -6.71 7.73
CA PHE A 116 1.99 -6.60 9.17
C PHE A 116 1.92 -7.99 9.84
N SER A 117 2.31 -8.05 11.11
CA SER A 117 2.15 -9.25 11.94
C SER A 117 0.77 -9.32 12.63
N ILE A 118 0.32 -10.55 12.91
CA ILE A 118 -0.86 -10.81 13.75
C ILE A 118 -0.62 -10.28 15.17
N GLY A 119 0.60 -10.43 15.69
CA GLY A 119 0.98 -9.95 17.03
C GLY A 119 0.80 -8.44 17.18
N THR A 120 1.20 -7.65 16.18
CA THR A 120 0.96 -6.20 16.18
C THR A 120 -0.54 -5.86 16.14
N LEU A 121 -1.35 -6.60 15.36
CA LEU A 121 -2.79 -6.41 15.37
C LEU A 121 -3.43 -6.77 16.71
N GLU A 122 -2.96 -7.81 17.38
CA GLU A 122 -3.40 -8.18 18.74
C GLU A 122 -3.07 -7.08 19.75
N LEU A 123 -1.84 -6.55 19.71
CA LEU A 123 -1.41 -5.45 20.57
C LEU A 123 -2.29 -4.20 20.39
N ILE A 124 -2.64 -3.84 19.15
CA ILE A 124 -3.40 -2.62 18.88
C ILE A 124 -4.90 -2.80 19.17
N THR A 125 -5.46 -3.96 18.84
CA THR A 125 -6.90 -4.19 18.96
C THR A 125 -7.30 -4.71 20.33
N GLY A 126 -6.37 -5.30 21.09
CA GLY A 126 -6.64 -6.04 22.32
C GLY A 126 -7.51 -7.28 22.10
N ARG A 127 -7.69 -7.73 20.85
CA ARG A 127 -8.52 -8.89 20.48
C ARG A 127 -7.66 -10.14 20.48
N GLY A 128 -8.20 -11.24 20.99
CA GLY A 128 -7.50 -12.52 20.97
C GLY A 128 -7.26 -13.06 19.55
N VAL A 129 -6.11 -13.70 19.37
CA VAL A 129 -5.62 -14.28 18.09
C VAL A 129 -6.68 -14.99 17.26
N ARG A 130 -7.56 -15.81 17.87
CA ARG A 130 -8.59 -16.56 17.12
C ARG A 130 -9.55 -15.63 16.36
N SER A 131 -10.03 -14.58 17.02
CA SER A 131 -10.94 -13.62 16.38
C SER A 131 -10.25 -12.83 15.27
N LEU A 132 -8.94 -12.56 15.41
CA LEU A 132 -8.16 -11.90 14.37
C LEU A 132 -7.95 -12.81 13.17
N LEU A 133 -7.66 -14.09 13.39
CA LEU A 133 -7.52 -15.08 12.32
C LEU A 133 -8.82 -15.23 11.52
N ASP A 134 -9.98 -15.27 12.18
CA ASP A 134 -11.28 -15.35 11.50
C ASP A 134 -11.52 -14.10 10.62
N GLN A 135 -11.17 -12.91 11.13
CA GLN A 135 -11.29 -11.65 10.38
C GLN A 135 -10.28 -11.57 9.22
N LEU A 136 -9.05 -12.06 9.41
CA LEU A 136 -8.02 -12.13 8.37
C LEU A 136 -8.37 -13.14 7.28
N ALA A 137 -9.00 -14.27 7.64
CA ALA A 137 -9.52 -15.23 6.69
C ALA A 137 -10.60 -14.59 5.80
N ALA A 138 -11.57 -13.89 6.39
CA ALA A 138 -12.60 -13.15 5.63
C ALA A 138 -11.99 -12.04 4.75
N ALA A 139 -10.95 -11.35 5.23
CA ALA A 139 -10.20 -10.37 4.46
C ALA A 139 -9.42 -11.00 3.29
N ALA A 140 -8.91 -12.22 3.46
CA ALA A 140 -8.21 -12.98 2.43
C ALA A 140 -9.19 -13.49 1.36
N ASP A 141 -10.35 -14.00 1.77
CA ASP A 141 -11.42 -14.46 0.88
C ASP A 141 -11.99 -13.33 0.01
N SER A 142 -12.08 -12.12 0.58
CA SER A 142 -12.45 -10.90 -0.17
C SER A 142 -11.29 -10.31 -1.00
N GLY A 143 -10.12 -10.94 -0.93
CA GLY A 143 -8.96 -10.64 -1.77
C GLY A 143 -8.17 -9.39 -1.37
N PHE A 144 -8.34 -8.87 -0.15
CA PHE A 144 -7.58 -7.70 0.33
C PHE A 144 -6.18 -8.09 0.80
N VAL A 145 -6.06 -9.21 1.52
CA VAL A 145 -4.81 -9.66 2.13
C VAL A 145 -4.47 -11.08 1.71
N VAL A 146 -3.22 -11.47 1.92
CA VAL A 146 -2.68 -12.80 1.74
C VAL A 146 -1.71 -13.11 2.87
N PRO A 147 -1.57 -14.38 3.30
CA PRO A 147 -0.48 -14.77 4.19
C PRO A 147 0.87 -14.46 3.54
N ASP A 148 1.83 -13.99 4.32
CA ASP A 148 3.20 -13.78 3.85
C ASP A 148 3.92 -15.14 3.77
N PRO A 149 4.41 -15.58 2.60
CA PRO A 149 5.16 -16.83 2.50
C PRO A 149 6.50 -16.82 3.25
N GLY A 150 7.05 -15.64 3.56
CA GLY A 150 8.31 -15.47 4.27
C GLY A 150 8.19 -15.50 5.80
N ALA A 151 7.00 -15.36 6.37
CA ALA A 151 6.78 -15.31 7.82
C ALA A 151 5.41 -15.86 8.25
N VAL A 152 5.41 -16.82 9.17
CA VAL A 152 4.25 -17.67 9.55
C VAL A 152 3.11 -16.88 10.18
N ASP A 153 3.41 -15.76 10.82
CA ASP A 153 2.48 -14.90 11.56
C ASP A 153 2.26 -13.54 10.88
N HIS A 154 2.63 -13.41 9.61
CA HIS A 154 2.52 -12.18 8.85
C HIS A 154 1.51 -12.30 7.73
N TYR A 155 0.87 -11.16 7.44
CA TYR A 155 0.00 -10.96 6.31
C TYR A 155 0.47 -9.73 5.53
N ALA A 156 0.22 -9.76 4.24
CA ALA A 156 0.44 -8.62 3.36
C ALA A 156 -0.87 -8.28 2.63
N PHE A 157 -1.03 -7.00 2.30
CA PHE A 157 -2.02 -6.63 1.30
C PHE A 157 -1.65 -7.29 -0.03
N ARG A 158 -2.64 -7.87 -0.71
CA ARG A 158 -2.44 -8.54 -2.01
C ARG A 158 -1.74 -7.63 -3.02
N HIS A 159 -2.03 -6.34 -2.96
CA HIS A 159 -1.36 -5.31 -3.76
C HIS A 159 -0.84 -4.22 -2.83
N ALA A 160 0.41 -3.80 -3.03
CA ALA A 160 1.08 -2.80 -2.19
C ALA A 160 0.28 -1.49 -2.08
N LEU A 161 -0.34 -1.05 -3.18
CA LEU A 161 -1.17 0.16 -3.23
C LEU A 161 -2.45 0.08 -2.39
N THR A 162 -2.89 -1.11 -1.98
CA THR A 162 -4.17 -1.28 -1.25
C THR A 162 -4.15 -0.53 0.07
N ALA A 163 -3.08 -0.63 0.85
CA ALA A 163 -2.96 0.08 2.13
C ALA A 163 -3.05 1.60 1.94
N GLU A 164 -2.27 2.13 0.99
CA GLU A 164 -2.27 3.58 0.69
C GLU A 164 -3.65 4.05 0.22
N ALA A 165 -4.31 3.29 -0.66
CA ALA A 165 -5.63 3.63 -1.18
C ALA A 165 -6.75 3.56 -0.13
N LEU A 166 -6.69 2.60 0.79
CA LEU A 166 -7.61 2.54 1.92
C LEU A 166 -7.49 3.79 2.80
N LEU A 167 -6.26 4.21 3.12
CA LEU A 167 -6.01 5.41 3.93
C LEU A 167 -6.34 6.71 3.19
N ALA A 168 -6.10 6.77 1.88
CA ALA A 168 -6.45 7.91 1.05
C ALA A 168 -7.96 8.12 0.93
N GLY A 169 -8.75 7.04 1.01
CA GLY A 169 -10.21 7.07 0.98
C GLY A 169 -10.87 7.58 2.27
N LEU A 170 -10.12 7.73 3.36
CA LEU A 170 -10.64 8.19 4.64
C LEU A 170 -10.65 9.72 4.77
N PRO A 171 -11.65 10.30 5.46
CA PRO A 171 -11.58 11.68 5.92
C PRO A 171 -10.32 11.92 6.79
N PRO A 172 -9.69 13.10 6.70
CA PRO A 172 -8.44 13.38 7.43
C PRO A 172 -8.50 13.14 8.94
N ALA A 173 -9.65 13.45 9.57
CA ALA A 173 -9.85 13.26 11.00
C ALA A 173 -9.92 11.76 11.38
N GLU A 174 -10.63 10.95 10.60
CA GLU A 174 -10.75 9.51 10.82
C GLU A 174 -9.41 8.81 10.63
N ARG A 175 -8.68 9.17 9.57
CA ARG A 175 -7.30 8.70 9.35
C ARG A 175 -6.39 9.02 10.53
N ALA A 176 -6.48 10.23 11.08
CA ALA A 176 -5.67 10.63 12.23
C ALA A 176 -6.01 9.82 13.49
N VAL A 177 -7.29 9.53 13.73
CA VAL A 177 -7.73 8.70 14.87
C VAL A 177 -7.18 7.28 14.77
N ILE A 178 -7.30 6.63 13.61
CA ILE A 178 -6.82 5.25 13.41
C ILE A 178 -5.29 5.20 13.52
N ALA A 179 -4.59 6.14 12.87
CA ALA A 179 -3.14 6.21 12.95
C ALA A 179 -2.63 6.47 14.38
N HIS A 180 -3.34 7.30 15.16
CA HIS A 180 -2.99 7.55 16.55
C HIS A 180 -3.13 6.28 17.40
N ARG A 181 -4.23 5.53 17.26
CA ARG A 181 -4.43 4.27 17.97
C ARG A 181 -3.33 3.25 17.65
N ALA A 182 -2.99 3.09 16.38
CA ALA A 182 -1.89 2.22 15.97
C ALA A 182 -0.55 2.65 16.58
N ALA A 183 -0.24 3.94 16.54
CA ALA A 183 0.99 4.49 17.11
C ALA A 183 1.09 4.31 18.63
N GLU A 184 0.00 4.54 19.38
CA GLU A 184 0.03 4.37 20.84
C GLU A 184 0.33 2.93 21.24
N ALA A 185 -0.34 1.96 20.61
CA ALA A 185 -0.15 0.56 20.92
C ALA A 185 1.24 0.03 20.52
N VAL A 186 1.77 0.43 19.37
CA VAL A 186 3.14 0.06 18.97
C VAL A 186 4.18 0.71 19.89
N LEU A 187 3.97 1.95 20.35
CA LEU A 187 4.88 2.61 21.29
C LEU A 187 4.83 2.04 22.70
N ALA A 188 3.71 1.42 23.09
CA ALA A 188 3.56 0.75 24.38
C ALA A 188 4.16 -0.67 24.38
N ALA A 189 4.40 -1.26 23.21
CA ALA A 189 4.99 -2.59 23.07
C ALA A 189 6.52 -2.59 23.30
N ASP A 190 7.02 -3.66 23.92
CA ASP A 190 8.47 -3.87 24.13
C ASP A 190 9.20 -3.97 22.77
N PRO A 191 10.35 -3.30 22.57
CA PRO A 191 11.16 -3.38 21.36
C PRO A 191 11.47 -4.80 20.86
N ALA A 192 11.50 -5.79 21.75
CA ALA A 192 11.75 -7.19 21.38
C ALA A 192 10.54 -7.90 20.74
N VAL A 193 9.35 -7.29 20.77
CA VAL A 193 8.07 -7.92 20.39
C VAL A 193 7.55 -7.44 19.03
N SER A 194 8.14 -6.41 18.41
CA SER A 194 7.63 -5.87 17.14
C SER A 194 8.77 -5.46 16.18
N ASP A 195 9.01 -6.32 15.19
CA ASP A 195 9.84 -6.01 14.01
C ASP A 195 9.15 -4.95 13.10
N ASP A 196 7.82 -4.77 13.29
CA ASP A 196 6.96 -3.83 12.55
C ASP A 196 7.22 -2.33 12.83
N ARG A 197 8.15 -2.00 13.75
CA ARG A 197 8.51 -0.60 14.08
C ARG A 197 9.00 0.18 12.86
N CYS A 198 9.60 -0.47 11.88
CA CYS A 198 10.11 0.18 10.67
C CYS A 198 9.00 0.63 9.70
N GLN A 199 7.85 -0.04 9.69
CA GLN A 199 6.81 0.16 8.68
C GLN A 199 5.78 1.21 9.11
N LEU A 200 5.49 1.31 10.41
CA LEU A 200 4.67 2.38 11.00
C LEU A 200 5.30 3.78 10.85
N VAL A 201 6.63 3.86 10.78
CA VAL A 201 7.39 5.11 10.62
C VAL A 201 7.27 5.66 9.18
N ALA A 202 6.81 4.85 8.22
CA ALA A 202 6.74 5.22 6.81
C ALA A 202 5.37 5.77 6.37
N SER A 203 4.26 5.33 6.97
CA SER A 203 2.94 5.44 6.33
C SER A 203 2.11 6.69 6.65
N THR A 204 2.50 7.58 7.57
CA THR A 204 1.79 8.88 7.73
C THR A 204 2.67 9.99 8.28
N VAL A 205 2.65 11.16 7.64
CA VAL A 205 3.30 12.42 8.12
C VAL A 205 2.91 12.77 9.57
N ALA A 206 1.69 12.40 9.99
CA ALA A 206 1.21 12.55 11.36
C ALA A 206 1.97 11.66 12.36
N VAL A 207 2.20 10.39 12.02
CA VAL A 207 2.95 9.44 12.86
C VAL A 207 4.44 9.80 12.89
N ARG A 208 5.00 10.25 11.75
CA ARG A 208 6.36 10.80 11.68
C ARG A 208 6.58 12.00 12.63
N ARG A 209 5.60 12.89 12.78
CA ARG A 209 5.68 14.02 13.73
C ARG A 209 5.60 13.56 15.19
N LEU A 210 4.68 12.64 15.53
CA LEU A 210 4.51 12.15 16.90
C LEU A 210 5.69 11.29 17.39
N ILE A 211 6.21 10.39 16.55
CA ILE A 211 7.36 9.54 16.91
C ILE A 211 8.66 10.38 17.03
N ARG A 212 8.86 11.38 16.16
CA ARG A 212 10.06 12.23 16.20
C ARG A 212 10.13 13.09 17.47
N VAL A 213 8.99 13.47 18.05
CA VAL A 213 8.95 14.22 19.33
C VAL A 213 9.39 13.35 20.51
N ARG A 214 9.00 12.06 20.56
CA ARG A 214 9.30 11.18 21.70
C ARG A 214 10.66 10.47 21.63
N VAL A 215 11.17 10.15 20.44
CA VAL A 215 12.50 9.52 20.29
C VAL A 215 13.63 10.49 20.71
N ILE A 216 13.42 11.81 20.59
CA ILE A 216 14.36 12.83 21.08
C ILE A 216 14.39 12.85 22.62
N ASP A 217 13.25 12.63 23.28
CA ASP A 217 13.13 12.66 24.75
C ASP A 217 13.78 11.45 25.43
N MET A 218 13.75 10.26 24.80
CA MET A 218 14.37 9.04 25.36
C MET A 218 15.90 8.97 25.20
N ARG A 219 16.52 9.79 24.34
CA ARG A 219 17.99 9.88 24.21
C ARG A 219 18.61 10.92 25.14
N GLN A 220 17.80 11.69 25.88
CA GLN A 220 18.26 12.72 26.82
C GLN A 220 18.02 12.36 28.30
N ARG A 221 17.68 11.10 28.58
CA ARG A 221 17.69 10.50 29.92
C ARG A 221 18.61 9.30 29.94
#